data_AF-A0A918MPG7-F1
#
_entry.id   AF-A0A918MPG7-F1
#
_cell.length_a   1.000
_cell.length_b   1.000
_cell.length_c   1.000
_cell.angle_alpha   90.00
_cell.angle_beta   90.00
_cell.angle_gamma   90.00
#
_symmetry.space_group_name_H-M   'P 1'
#
loop_
_entity.id
_entity.type
_entity.pdbx_description
1 polymer ?
#
loop_
_entity_poly.entity_id
_entity_poly.type
_entity_poly.pdbx_seq_one_letter_code
_entity_poly.pdbx_strand_id
1 'polypeptide(L)'
;MKASAARPGAPAPLVIESSVVEGLPAEGALLLRMSGSLDPQGAEAWSAELRGHLEQADRAGLRPVLDMGHVQLGGAAVLRTLSETAHQRTGRPDLIIVRARPGVREAVHLARLDGVRLYATLDDALRELARTPTRAEELPAWRSQIADPLRPSYDELYKEVRALRARVRTAPVIGMAQGILMVRYDLPDAGSAFTVLRETSQRFNVPLRVLVSAVVAARPPDGEVWFPGRRSLPVPQLRLPARGCRDPRYRRQMIDAVLHEALAAGRAPAGYVQLVDPAVNALTPETHHGCAEAFLDHLVRGRDEGTADAVARATGRAVSVPDVAADALLGDDCRRVLLATGTRALHSVPVLSSAGACTGVITVHWPDTGHRPTAAQARTLGVLAADAAAWLSWYHRSVLLDALEHLHQTLIRATV
;
A
#
# COMPACT_ATOMS: atom_id res chain seq x y z
N MET A 1 53.03 -13.76 26.64
CA MET A 1 52.40 -13.72 27.99
C MET A 1 50.94 -13.34 27.83
N LYS A 2 50.01 -14.27 28.09
CA LYS A 2 48.57 -13.97 28.08
C LYS A 2 48.24 -13.15 29.34
N ALA A 3 47.72 -11.95 29.15
CA ALA A 3 47.18 -11.13 30.24
C ALA A 3 45.90 -11.80 30.78
N SER A 4 45.88 -12.00 32.08
CA SER A 4 44.75 -12.48 32.86
C SER A 4 43.60 -11.46 32.75
N ALA A 5 42.47 -11.88 32.16
CA ALA A 5 41.25 -11.10 32.18
C ALA A 5 40.68 -11.13 33.59
N ALA A 6 40.65 -9.96 34.25
CA ALA A 6 39.97 -9.77 35.53
C ALA A 6 38.51 -10.21 35.40
N ARG A 7 38.03 -11.00 36.36
CA ARG A 7 36.60 -11.30 36.52
C ARG A 7 35.84 -9.97 36.65
N PRO A 8 34.77 -9.72 35.89
CA PRO A 8 33.93 -8.56 36.14
C PRO A 8 33.40 -8.65 37.58
N GLY A 9 33.55 -7.57 38.34
CA GLY A 9 33.00 -7.46 39.69
C GLY A 9 31.49 -7.71 39.70
N ALA A 10 30.97 -8.15 40.84
CA ALA A 10 29.55 -8.43 41.00
C ALA A 10 28.72 -7.20 40.54
N PRO A 11 27.66 -7.41 39.74
CA PRO A 11 26.83 -6.32 39.28
C PRO A 11 26.23 -5.56 40.47
N ALA A 12 26.28 -4.22 40.43
CA ALA A 12 25.68 -3.39 41.47
C ALA A 12 24.15 -3.59 41.51
N PRO A 13 23.53 -3.69 42.69
CA PRO A 13 22.09 -3.87 42.82
C PRO A 13 21.35 -2.69 42.19
N LEU A 14 20.17 -2.97 41.61
CA LEU A 14 19.33 -1.94 41.03
C LEU A 14 18.78 -1.02 42.12
N VAL A 15 18.97 0.29 41.96
CA VAL A 15 18.49 1.34 42.88
C VAL A 15 17.46 2.22 42.15
N ILE A 16 16.40 2.61 42.85
CA ILE A 16 15.38 3.56 42.37
C ILE A 16 15.53 4.88 43.12
N GLU A 17 15.86 5.95 42.40
CA GLU A 17 15.81 7.32 42.93
C GLU A 17 14.55 8.02 42.41
N SER A 18 13.68 8.46 43.32
CA SER A 18 12.45 9.17 42.95
C SER A 18 12.61 10.69 43.08
N SER A 19 12.27 11.44 42.04
CA SER A 19 12.14 12.90 42.11
C SER A 19 10.85 13.38 41.44
N VAL A 20 10.22 14.41 42.02
CA VAL A 20 9.06 15.07 41.42
C VAL A 20 9.55 16.16 40.50
N VAL A 21 9.05 16.19 39.28
CA VAL A 21 9.40 17.21 38.28
C VAL A 21 8.20 18.11 38.05
N GLU A 22 8.30 19.37 38.48
CA GLU A 22 7.30 20.41 38.23
C GLU A 22 7.77 21.34 37.10
N GLY A 23 6.93 21.61 36.10
CA GLY A 23 7.25 22.51 34.99
C GLY A 23 6.72 22.15 33.60
N LEU A 24 5.71 21.29 33.49
CA LEU A 24 5.16 20.81 32.22
C LEU A 24 3.64 21.07 32.19
N PRO A 25 2.99 21.20 31.01
CA PRO A 25 1.64 21.75 30.95
C PRO A 25 0.66 20.89 31.77
N ALA A 26 0.12 21.50 32.82
CA ALA A 26 -1.00 21.12 33.68
C ALA A 26 -0.89 19.89 34.62
N GLU A 27 0.11 19.00 34.56
CA GLU A 27 0.19 17.84 35.49
C GLU A 27 1.63 17.46 35.86
N GLY A 28 1.92 17.29 37.16
CA GLY A 28 3.23 16.87 37.66
C GLY A 28 3.58 15.40 37.32
N ALA A 29 4.87 15.11 37.18
CA ALA A 29 5.37 13.75 36.92
C ALA A 29 6.29 13.26 38.05
N LEU A 30 6.21 11.97 38.37
CA LEU A 30 7.15 11.28 39.25
C LEU A 30 8.21 10.59 38.40
N LEU A 31 9.42 11.15 38.38
CA LEU A 31 10.56 10.56 37.68
C LEU A 31 11.26 9.56 38.60
N LEU A 32 11.26 8.29 38.20
CA LEU A 32 11.97 7.19 38.84
C LEU A 32 13.24 6.92 38.04
N ARG A 33 14.39 7.41 38.52
CA ARG A 33 15.69 7.15 37.91
C ARG A 33 16.21 5.82 38.40
N MET A 34 16.51 4.95 37.45
CA MET A 34 16.92 3.58 37.73
C MET A 34 18.38 3.39 37.31
N SER A 35 19.19 2.88 38.23
CA SER A 35 20.61 2.61 37.95
C SER A 35 21.06 1.31 38.60
N GLY A 36 21.81 0.51 37.85
CA GLY A 36 22.33 -0.78 38.32
C GLY A 36 21.90 -1.94 37.41
N SER A 37 22.10 -3.15 37.89
CA SER A 37 21.75 -4.37 37.17
C SER A 37 20.64 -5.10 37.91
N LEU A 38 19.67 -5.60 37.14
CA LEU A 38 18.57 -6.38 37.68
C LEU A 38 18.75 -7.84 37.27
N ASP A 39 19.12 -8.68 38.23
CA ASP A 39 19.22 -10.12 38.04
C ASP A 39 17.88 -10.82 38.40
N PRO A 40 17.72 -12.11 38.07
CA PRO A 40 16.50 -12.85 38.39
C PRO A 40 16.23 -13.01 39.90
N GLN A 41 17.25 -12.90 40.77
CA GLN A 41 17.12 -13.12 42.22
C GLN A 41 16.63 -11.85 42.94
N GLY A 42 16.99 -10.67 42.44
CA GLY A 42 16.55 -9.37 42.95
C GLY A 42 15.23 -8.86 42.36
N ALA A 43 14.63 -9.56 41.39
CA ALA A 43 13.45 -9.10 40.66
C ALA A 43 12.21 -8.93 41.55
N GLU A 44 11.98 -9.81 42.54
CA GLU A 44 10.81 -9.73 43.43
C GLU A 44 10.90 -8.55 44.41
N ALA A 45 12.07 -8.36 45.04
CA ALA A 45 12.30 -7.23 45.95
C ALA A 45 12.18 -5.90 45.21
N TRP A 46 12.76 -5.82 44.02
CA TRP A 46 12.63 -4.67 43.13
C TRP A 46 11.18 -4.41 42.68
N SER A 47 10.39 -5.46 42.41
CA SER A 47 8.97 -5.32 42.08
C SER A 47 8.19 -4.67 43.22
N ALA A 48 8.46 -5.08 44.46
CA ALA A 48 7.80 -4.52 45.63
C ALA A 48 8.15 -3.05 45.84
N GLU A 49 9.43 -2.69 45.66
CA GLU A 49 9.90 -1.30 45.74
C GLU A 49 9.29 -0.41 44.64
N LEU A 50 9.31 -0.89 43.38
CA LEU A 50 8.69 -0.19 42.26
C LEU A 50 7.19 -0.02 42.47
N ARG A 51 6.48 -1.05 42.96
CA ARG A 51 5.05 -0.98 43.26
C ARG A 51 4.75 0.12 44.27
N GLY A 52 5.54 0.23 45.34
CA GLY A 52 5.38 1.29 46.35
C GLY A 52 5.50 2.70 45.77
N HIS A 53 6.47 2.93 44.88
CA HIS A 53 6.63 4.22 44.18
C HIS A 53 5.48 4.51 43.21
N LEU A 54 4.97 3.49 42.50
CA LEU A 54 3.85 3.65 41.58
C LEU A 54 2.54 3.92 42.32
N GLU A 55 2.28 3.23 43.43
CA GLU A 55 1.11 3.52 44.30
C GLU A 55 1.19 4.92 44.91
N GLN A 56 2.40 5.41 45.21
CA GLN A 56 2.60 6.79 45.65
C GLN A 56 2.30 7.79 44.52
N ALA A 57 2.74 7.50 43.29
CA ALA A 57 2.42 8.31 42.12
C ALA A 57 0.90 8.37 41.87
N ASP A 58 0.24 7.21 41.90
CA ASP A 58 -1.19 7.10 41.67
C ASP A 58 -1.99 7.85 42.76
N ARG A 59 -1.60 7.75 44.04
CA ARG A 59 -2.21 8.53 45.15
C ARG A 59 -2.01 10.04 45.03
N ALA A 60 -0.85 10.46 44.49
CA ALA A 60 -0.53 11.86 44.29
C ALA A 60 -1.07 12.42 42.96
N GLY A 61 -1.73 11.60 42.14
CA GLY A 61 -2.18 11.97 40.80
C GLY A 61 -1.03 12.27 39.83
N LEU A 62 0.19 11.85 40.16
CA LEU A 62 1.38 12.07 39.35
C LEU A 62 1.54 10.96 38.32
N ARG A 63 2.05 11.34 37.14
CA ARG A 63 2.34 10.36 36.09
C ARG A 63 3.72 9.74 36.31
N PRO A 64 3.85 8.40 36.44
CA PRO A 64 5.15 7.78 36.67
C PRO A 64 5.96 7.66 35.36
N VAL A 65 7.23 8.05 35.43
CA VAL A 65 8.19 7.96 34.32
C VAL A 65 9.45 7.26 34.80
N LEU A 66 9.82 6.15 34.17
CA LEU A 66 11.00 5.36 34.50
C LEU A 66 12.15 5.74 33.56
N ASP A 67 13.21 6.33 34.10
CA ASP A 67 14.45 6.56 33.36
C ASP A 67 15.36 5.33 33.48
N MET A 68 15.52 4.62 32.36
CA MET A 68 16.28 3.37 32.27
C MET A 68 17.67 3.54 31.61
N GLY A 69 18.20 4.76 31.54
CA GLY A 69 19.51 5.04 30.89
C GLY A 69 20.69 4.26 31.47
N HIS A 70 20.60 3.91 32.75
CA HIS A 70 21.68 3.30 33.52
C HIS A 70 21.33 1.88 34.01
N VAL A 71 20.33 1.24 33.39
CA VAL A 71 19.87 -0.11 33.76
C VAL A 71 20.42 -1.19 32.82
N GLN A 72 20.87 -2.30 33.40
CA GLN A 72 21.17 -3.55 32.70
C GLN A 72 20.16 -4.63 33.13
N LEU A 73 19.44 -5.24 32.18
CA LEU A 73 18.44 -6.28 32.48
C LEU A 73 19.04 -7.68 32.28
N GLY A 74 18.89 -8.55 33.29
CA GLY A 74 19.25 -9.95 33.24
C GLY A 74 18.03 -10.86 33.04
N GLY A 75 17.76 -11.26 31.80
CA GLY A 75 16.84 -12.37 31.49
C GLY A 75 15.34 -12.05 31.50
N ALA A 76 14.53 -13.04 31.11
CA ALA A 76 13.08 -12.90 30.86
C ALA A 76 12.23 -12.70 32.14
N ALA A 77 12.74 -13.08 33.32
CA ALA A 77 12.05 -12.91 34.60
C ALA A 77 11.74 -11.43 34.88
N VAL A 78 12.69 -10.55 34.54
CA VAL A 78 12.60 -9.11 34.78
C VAL A 78 11.51 -8.43 33.93
N LEU A 79 11.35 -8.86 32.68
CA LEU A 79 10.30 -8.35 31.79
C LEU A 79 8.91 -8.77 32.25
N ARG A 80 8.81 -10.00 32.79
CA ARG A 80 7.57 -10.50 33.39
C ARG A 80 7.17 -9.65 34.59
N THR A 81 8.12 -9.32 35.46
CA THR A 81 7.89 -8.44 36.60
C THR A 81 7.48 -7.03 36.18
N LEU A 82 8.10 -6.44 35.14
CA LEU A 82 7.66 -5.16 34.56
C LEU A 82 6.23 -5.23 34.02
N SER A 83 5.90 -6.31 33.31
CA SER A 83 4.56 -6.58 32.77
C SER A 83 3.51 -6.66 33.86
N GLU A 84 3.75 -7.51 34.87
CA GLU A 84 2.82 -7.74 35.99
C GLU A 84 2.61 -6.45 36.79
N THR A 85 3.68 -5.68 37.02
CA THR A 85 3.60 -4.40 37.73
C THR A 85 2.81 -3.37 36.94
N ALA A 86 2.97 -3.30 35.61
CA ALA A 86 2.18 -2.41 34.75
C ALA A 86 0.69 -2.82 34.72
N HIS A 87 0.41 -4.12 34.66
CA HIS A 87 -0.94 -4.67 34.52
C HIS A 87 -1.77 -4.56 35.82
N GLN A 88 -1.12 -4.59 36.99
CA GLN A 88 -1.78 -4.49 38.30
C GLN A 88 -2.10 -3.06 38.72
N ARG A 89 -1.72 -2.04 37.92
CA ARG A 89 -2.01 -0.64 38.25
C ARG A 89 -3.49 -0.33 38.12
N THR A 90 -4.04 0.30 39.15
CA THR A 90 -5.41 0.80 39.19
C THR A 90 -5.51 2.28 38.80
N GLY A 91 -4.37 2.98 38.71
CA GLY A 91 -4.26 4.37 38.24
C GLY A 91 -4.27 4.51 36.71
N ARG A 92 -3.63 5.57 36.17
CA ARG A 92 -3.56 5.78 34.71
C ARG A 92 -2.86 4.59 34.03
N PRO A 93 -3.36 4.09 32.88
CA PRO A 93 -2.90 2.84 32.28
C PRO A 93 -1.49 2.92 31.68
N ASP A 94 -0.89 4.11 31.62
CA ASP A 94 0.37 4.34 30.95
C ASP A 94 1.54 4.34 31.94
N LEU A 95 2.45 3.37 31.79
CA LEU A 95 3.78 3.38 32.37
C LEU A 95 4.77 3.86 31.31
N ILE A 96 5.46 4.96 31.58
CA ILE A 96 6.37 5.56 30.60
C ILE A 96 7.80 5.14 30.92
N ILE A 97 8.52 4.71 29.91
CA ILE A 97 9.95 4.39 30.00
C ILE A 97 10.71 5.32 29.06
N VAL A 98 11.73 5.98 29.59
CA VAL A 98 12.62 6.89 28.83
C VAL A 98 14.06 6.41 28.87
N ARG A 99 14.84 6.77 27.84
CA ARG A 99 16.29 6.52 27.74
C ARG A 99 16.69 5.04 27.88
N ALA A 100 15.79 4.10 27.59
CA ALA A 100 16.08 2.67 27.65
C ALA A 100 17.23 2.26 26.71
N ARG A 101 18.19 1.46 27.21
CA ARG A 101 19.27 0.90 26.40
C ARG A 101 18.73 -0.03 25.30
N PRO A 102 19.46 -0.25 24.18
CA PRO A 102 18.98 -1.05 23.05
C PRO A 102 18.43 -2.42 23.43
N GLY A 103 19.13 -3.18 24.29
CA GLY A 103 18.66 -4.50 24.74
C GLY A 103 17.38 -4.46 25.59
N VAL A 104 17.15 -3.38 26.35
CA VAL A 104 15.91 -3.17 27.11
C VAL A 104 14.75 -2.83 26.17
N ARG A 105 15.02 -1.97 25.18
CA ARG A 105 14.04 -1.55 24.19
C ARG A 105 13.58 -2.73 23.33
N GLU A 106 14.51 -3.58 22.90
CA GLU A 106 14.23 -4.81 22.17
C GLU A 106 13.42 -5.81 23.01
N ALA A 107 13.80 -5.99 24.27
CA ALA A 107 13.12 -6.88 25.19
C ALA A 107 11.66 -6.46 25.47
N VAL A 108 11.40 -5.17 25.70
CA VAL A 108 10.03 -4.64 25.89
C VAL A 108 9.21 -4.74 24.60
N HIS A 109 9.84 -4.51 23.44
CA HIS A 109 9.16 -4.65 22.14
C HIS A 109 8.74 -6.10 21.86
N LEU A 110 9.63 -7.07 22.11
CA LEU A 110 9.36 -8.50 21.95
C LEU A 110 8.30 -9.01 22.92
N ALA A 111 8.27 -8.48 24.14
CA ALA A 111 7.32 -8.89 25.17
C ALA A 111 5.89 -8.32 24.97
N ARG A 112 5.69 -7.35 24.06
CA ARG A 112 4.39 -6.69 23.78
C ARG A 112 3.65 -6.28 25.06
N LEU A 113 4.33 -5.53 25.93
CA LEU A 113 3.77 -5.12 27.22
C LEU A 113 2.67 -4.06 27.02
N ASP A 114 1.41 -4.46 27.18
CA ASP A 114 0.27 -3.55 27.16
C ASP A 114 0.36 -2.52 28.30
N GLY A 115 0.10 -1.25 27.99
CA GLY A 115 0.20 -0.14 28.96
C GLY A 115 1.61 0.43 29.17
N VAL A 116 2.64 -0.11 28.52
CA VAL A 116 4.02 0.43 28.58
C VAL A 116 4.35 1.23 27.32
N ARG A 117 4.77 2.49 27.48
CA ARG A 117 5.18 3.36 26.37
C ARG A 117 6.66 3.72 26.46
N LEU A 118 7.39 3.54 25.36
CA LEU A 118 8.83 3.83 25.26
C LEU A 118 9.06 5.14 24.52
N TYR A 119 9.87 6.02 25.10
CA TYR A 119 10.31 7.26 24.47
C TYR A 119 11.83 7.42 24.56
N ALA A 120 12.42 8.12 23.59
CA ALA A 120 13.86 8.36 23.57
C ALA A 120 14.29 9.30 24.71
N THR A 121 13.49 10.34 24.95
CA THR A 121 13.75 11.36 25.96
C THR A 121 12.50 11.65 26.80
N LEU A 122 12.72 12.28 27.96
CA LEU A 122 11.64 12.78 28.82
C LEU A 122 10.77 13.80 28.07
N ASP A 123 11.38 14.74 27.35
CA ASP A 123 10.65 15.77 26.59
C ASP A 123 9.79 15.19 25.46
N ASP A 124 10.23 14.11 24.81
CA ASP A 124 9.45 13.39 23.80
C ASP A 124 8.22 12.72 24.41
N ALA A 125 8.40 12.06 25.56
CA ALA A 125 7.31 11.43 26.29
C ALA A 125 6.25 12.47 26.63
N LEU A 126 6.67 13.60 27.18
CA LEU A 126 5.78 14.65 27.65
C LEU A 126 5.05 15.36 26.51
N ARG A 127 5.72 15.62 25.38
CA ARG A 127 5.08 16.18 24.18
C ARG A 127 3.99 15.27 23.63
N GLU A 128 4.22 13.96 23.57
CA GLU A 128 3.23 13.00 23.07
C GLU A 128 2.10 12.74 24.07
N LEU A 129 2.37 12.82 25.36
CA LEU A 129 1.34 12.66 26.40
C LEU A 129 0.45 13.91 26.49
N ALA A 130 1.01 15.10 26.29
CA ALA A 130 0.23 16.34 26.16
C ALA A 130 -0.65 16.34 24.90
N ARG A 131 -0.32 15.53 23.88
CA ARG A 131 -1.11 15.32 22.66
C ARG A 131 -2.17 14.23 22.79
N THR A 132 -2.06 13.34 23.77
CA THR A 132 -3.02 12.25 23.97
C THR A 132 -4.28 12.84 24.61
N PRO A 133 -5.43 12.88 23.92
CA PRO A 133 -6.61 13.53 24.47
C PRO A 133 -7.11 12.74 25.68
N THR A 134 -7.21 13.41 26.82
CA THR A 134 -7.94 12.92 27.98
C THR A 134 -9.34 12.53 27.52
N ARG A 135 -9.72 11.29 27.83
CA ARG A 135 -10.97 10.63 27.49
C ARG A 135 -12.16 11.60 27.60
N ALA A 136 -12.77 11.90 26.45
CA ALA A 136 -14.13 12.38 26.25
C ALA A 136 -14.83 12.98 27.49
N GLU A 137 -14.43 14.18 27.90
CA GLU A 137 -15.38 15.13 28.46
C GLU A 137 -15.61 16.20 27.40
N GLU A 138 -16.88 16.48 27.15
CA GLU A 138 -17.40 17.36 26.12
C GLU A 138 -16.74 18.75 26.18
N LEU A 139 -15.69 18.96 25.38
CA LEU A 139 -15.09 20.27 25.21
C LEU A 139 -15.89 21.06 24.16
N PRO A 140 -16.21 22.34 24.43
CA PRO A 140 -16.99 23.17 23.54
C PRO A 140 -16.25 23.33 22.21
N ALA A 141 -17.00 23.31 21.11
CA ALA A 141 -16.47 23.40 19.76
C ALA A 141 -15.55 24.62 19.62
N TRP A 142 -14.23 24.40 19.75
CA TRP A 142 -13.24 25.37 19.35
C TRP A 142 -13.26 25.39 17.81
N ARG A 143 -14.14 26.21 17.26
CA ARG A 143 -13.98 26.67 15.89
C ARG A 143 -12.75 27.56 15.93
N SER A 144 -11.64 27.07 15.41
CA SER A 144 -10.51 27.92 15.03
C SER A 144 -11.10 29.05 14.17
N GLN A 145 -11.26 30.25 14.74
CA GLN A 145 -11.85 31.40 14.02
C GLN A 145 -10.88 31.99 12.99
N ILE A 146 -9.74 31.34 12.76
CA ILE A 146 -8.89 31.58 11.62
C ILE A 146 -8.67 30.22 10.96
N ALA A 147 -9.61 29.84 10.08
CA ALA A 147 -9.28 28.94 8.99
C ALA A 147 -8.25 29.69 8.16
N ASP A 148 -6.98 29.30 8.22
CA ASP A 148 -5.99 29.75 7.25
C ASP A 148 -6.54 29.37 5.86
N PRO A 149 -6.99 30.34 5.04
CA PRO A 149 -7.63 30.04 3.75
C PRO A 149 -6.66 29.37 2.77
N LEU A 150 -5.35 29.41 3.07
CA LEU A 150 -4.29 28.84 2.27
C LEU A 150 -3.85 27.45 2.73
N ARG A 151 -4.34 26.96 3.89
CA ARG A 151 -3.99 25.62 4.37
C ARG A 151 -4.85 24.58 3.67
N PRO A 152 -4.28 23.71 2.82
CA PRO A 152 -5.06 22.69 2.14
C PRO A 152 -5.67 21.73 3.18
N SER A 153 -6.94 21.41 2.97
CA SER A 153 -7.67 20.40 3.72
C SER A 153 -7.02 19.03 3.56
N TYR A 154 -7.33 18.12 4.49
CA TYR A 154 -6.87 16.72 4.40
C TYR A 154 -7.32 16.05 3.09
N ASP A 155 -8.53 16.36 2.62
CA ASP A 155 -9.06 15.83 1.36
C ASP A 155 -8.31 16.39 0.14
N GLU A 156 -7.95 17.68 0.15
CA GLU A 156 -7.12 18.29 -0.91
C GLU A 156 -5.72 17.68 -0.95
N LEU A 157 -5.07 17.52 0.22
CA LEU A 157 -3.78 16.84 0.31
C LEU A 157 -3.85 15.38 -0.13
N TYR A 158 -4.93 14.66 0.22
CA TYR A 158 -5.13 13.29 -0.21
C TYR A 158 -5.28 13.19 -1.73
N LYS A 159 -6.09 14.07 -2.33
CA LYS A 159 -6.24 14.20 -3.79
C LYS A 159 -4.93 14.56 -4.47
N GLU A 160 -4.15 15.48 -3.89
CA GLU A 160 -2.85 15.90 -4.41
C GLU A 160 -1.84 14.74 -4.39
N VAL A 161 -1.71 14.04 -3.25
CA VAL A 161 -0.84 12.85 -3.13
C VAL A 161 -1.24 11.77 -4.13
N ARG A 162 -2.55 11.55 -4.33
CA ARG A 162 -3.07 10.61 -5.33
C ARG A 162 -2.69 11.03 -6.76
N ALA A 163 -2.87 12.31 -7.10
CA ALA A 163 -2.50 12.84 -8.42
C ALA A 163 -0.98 12.73 -8.67
N LEU A 164 -0.16 13.05 -7.66
CA LEU A 164 1.30 12.91 -7.72
C LEU A 164 1.71 11.46 -7.94
N ARG A 165 1.11 10.50 -7.23
CA ARG A 165 1.37 9.06 -7.41
C ARG A 165 1.01 8.58 -8.81
N ALA A 166 -0.14 8.99 -9.32
CA ALA A 166 -0.54 8.67 -10.69
C ALA A 166 0.50 9.20 -11.70
N ARG A 167 1.03 10.42 -11.47
CA ARG A 167 2.07 11.04 -12.30
C ARG A 167 3.42 10.32 -12.21
N VAL A 168 3.85 9.92 -11.02
CA VAL A 168 5.10 9.15 -10.79
C VAL A 168 5.09 7.83 -11.56
N ARG A 169 3.93 7.20 -11.75
CA ARG A 169 3.82 5.95 -12.51
C ARG A 169 3.95 6.16 -14.02
N THR A 170 3.29 7.17 -14.57
CA THR A 170 3.25 7.37 -16.03
C THR A 170 4.42 8.16 -16.57
N ALA A 171 4.99 9.10 -15.78
CA ALA A 171 6.06 9.99 -16.23
C ALA A 171 7.33 9.26 -16.69
N PRO A 172 7.83 8.20 -16.01
CA PRO A 172 9.02 7.48 -16.47
C PRO A 172 8.81 6.83 -17.84
N VAL A 173 7.64 6.20 -18.08
CA VAL A 173 7.34 5.56 -19.37
C VAL A 173 7.17 6.58 -20.49
N ILE A 174 6.57 7.74 -20.19
CA ILE A 174 6.51 8.87 -21.13
C ILE A 174 7.94 9.34 -21.48
N GLY A 175 8.80 9.51 -20.47
CA GLY A 175 10.21 9.90 -20.67
C GLY A 175 10.99 8.88 -21.51
N MET A 176 10.81 7.58 -21.26
CA MET A 176 11.41 6.52 -22.07
C MET A 176 10.94 6.59 -23.53
N ALA A 177 9.63 6.75 -23.76
CA ALA A 177 9.10 6.89 -25.11
C ALA A 177 9.63 8.15 -25.82
N GLN A 178 9.70 9.30 -25.13
CA GLN A 178 10.29 10.52 -25.67
C GLN A 178 11.74 10.29 -26.09
N GLY A 179 12.58 9.73 -25.21
CA GLY A 179 13.97 9.44 -25.52
C GLY A 179 14.14 8.45 -26.68
N ILE A 180 13.30 7.42 -26.74
CA ILE A 180 13.27 6.47 -27.86
C ILE A 180 12.97 7.19 -29.19
N LEU A 181 11.97 8.09 -29.21
CA LEU A 181 11.63 8.82 -30.44
C LEU A 181 12.72 9.82 -30.82
N MET A 182 13.32 10.51 -29.85
CA MET A 182 14.44 11.41 -30.09
C MET A 182 15.61 10.69 -30.76
N VAL A 183 16.00 9.52 -30.25
CA VAL A 183 17.10 8.74 -30.84
C VAL A 183 16.73 8.15 -32.19
N ARG A 184 15.50 7.63 -32.35
CA ARG A 184 15.08 6.95 -33.59
C ARG A 184 14.87 7.90 -34.76
N TYR A 185 14.47 9.14 -34.51
CA TYR A 185 14.07 10.11 -35.53
C TYR A 185 14.82 11.44 -35.44
N ASP A 186 15.92 11.49 -34.71
CA ASP A 186 16.77 12.68 -34.54
C ASP A 186 15.99 13.94 -34.10
N LEU A 187 15.07 13.78 -33.15
CA LEU A 187 14.26 14.91 -32.68
C LEU A 187 15.07 15.82 -31.73
N PRO A 188 14.91 17.15 -31.85
CA PRO A 188 15.76 18.10 -31.14
C PRO A 188 15.53 18.11 -29.62
N ASP A 189 14.33 17.79 -29.17
CA ASP A 189 13.95 17.87 -27.75
C ASP A 189 12.77 16.95 -27.39
N ALA A 190 12.60 16.73 -26.07
CA ALA A 190 11.55 15.89 -25.52
C ALA A 190 10.13 16.46 -25.71
N GLY A 191 9.97 17.78 -25.81
CA GLY A 191 8.70 18.45 -26.07
C GLY A 191 8.18 18.20 -27.48
N SER A 192 9.08 18.22 -28.47
CA SER A 192 8.79 17.81 -29.85
C SER A 192 8.29 16.35 -29.91
N ALA A 193 9.00 15.43 -29.24
CA ALA A 193 8.58 14.02 -29.14
C ALA A 193 7.21 13.85 -28.44
N PHE A 194 6.97 14.59 -27.35
CA PHE A 194 5.71 14.54 -26.63
C PHE A 194 4.53 15.06 -27.47
N THR A 195 4.75 16.09 -28.26
CA THR A 195 3.72 16.68 -29.12
C THR A 195 3.20 15.65 -30.12
N VAL A 196 4.10 14.95 -30.82
CA VAL A 196 3.71 13.90 -31.78
C VAL A 196 3.01 12.73 -31.10
N LEU A 197 3.48 12.31 -29.91
CA LEU A 197 2.80 11.28 -29.10
C LEU A 197 1.37 11.70 -28.72
N ARG A 198 1.20 12.94 -28.27
CA ARG A 198 -0.11 13.50 -27.88
C ARG A 198 -1.07 13.58 -29.07
N GLU A 199 -0.60 14.09 -30.20
CA GLU A 199 -1.42 14.21 -31.43
C GLU A 199 -1.84 12.85 -31.97
N THR A 200 -0.91 11.88 -32.00
CA THR A 200 -1.22 10.50 -32.38
C THR A 200 -2.24 9.87 -31.43
N SER A 201 -2.05 10.06 -30.12
CA SER A 201 -2.97 9.59 -29.08
C SER A 201 -4.39 10.12 -29.28
N GLN A 202 -4.52 11.43 -29.53
CA GLN A 202 -5.81 12.08 -29.78
C GLN A 202 -6.46 11.60 -31.08
N ARG A 203 -5.70 11.53 -32.18
CA ARG A 203 -6.18 11.13 -33.50
C ARG A 203 -6.77 9.72 -33.51
N PHE A 204 -6.11 8.77 -32.85
CA PHE A 204 -6.55 7.37 -32.80
C PHE A 204 -7.44 7.08 -31.58
N ASN A 205 -7.73 8.06 -30.73
CA ASN A 205 -8.43 7.90 -29.47
C ASN A 205 -7.84 6.78 -28.58
N VAL A 206 -6.51 6.69 -28.56
CA VAL A 206 -5.76 5.75 -27.72
C VAL A 206 -5.26 6.51 -26.50
N PRO A 207 -5.45 6.02 -25.26
CA PRO A 207 -4.91 6.72 -24.09
C PRO A 207 -3.38 6.88 -24.20
N LEU A 208 -2.86 8.07 -23.91
CA LEU A 208 -1.43 8.37 -24.06
C LEU A 208 -0.54 7.34 -23.37
N ARG A 209 -0.88 6.91 -22.14
CA ARG A 209 -0.15 5.86 -21.40
C ARG A 209 -0.03 4.53 -22.18
N VAL A 210 -1.05 4.18 -22.96
CA VAL A 210 -1.09 2.94 -23.75
C VAL A 210 -0.22 3.10 -25.00
N LEU A 211 -0.28 4.26 -25.64
CA LEU A 211 0.55 4.57 -26.81
C LEU A 211 2.04 4.61 -26.45
N VAL A 212 2.43 5.35 -25.39
CA VAL A 212 3.84 5.43 -24.97
C VAL A 212 4.37 4.05 -24.56
N SER A 213 3.57 3.25 -23.86
CA SER A 213 3.98 1.89 -23.49
C SER A 213 4.16 0.99 -24.71
N ALA A 214 3.33 1.18 -25.75
CA ALA A 214 3.50 0.48 -27.01
C ALA A 214 4.77 0.91 -27.75
N VAL A 215 5.13 2.20 -27.74
CA VAL A 215 6.39 2.70 -28.31
C VAL A 215 7.60 2.06 -27.63
N VAL A 216 7.57 2.00 -26.29
CA VAL A 216 8.64 1.39 -25.48
C VAL A 216 8.77 -0.11 -25.76
N ALA A 217 7.65 -0.82 -25.87
CA ALA A 217 7.64 -2.26 -26.10
C ALA A 217 7.89 -2.67 -27.57
N ALA A 218 7.64 -1.78 -28.54
CA ALA A 218 7.77 -2.09 -29.95
C ALA A 218 9.25 -2.11 -30.40
N ARG A 219 9.57 -3.10 -31.25
CA ARG A 219 10.82 -3.13 -32.00
C ARG A 219 10.94 -1.88 -32.87
N PRO A 220 12.15 -1.35 -33.10
CA PRO A 220 12.35 -0.23 -34.02
C PRO A 220 11.89 -0.62 -35.44
N PRO A 221 11.41 0.36 -36.23
CA PRO A 221 11.16 0.16 -37.66
C PRO A 221 12.50 -0.04 -38.40
N ASP A 222 12.48 -0.90 -39.42
CA ASP A 222 13.66 -1.21 -40.26
C ASP A 222 13.60 -0.54 -41.66
N GLY A 223 12.71 0.44 -41.87
CA GLY A 223 12.52 1.11 -43.15
C GLY A 223 11.39 2.14 -43.13
N GLU A 224 10.82 2.46 -44.30
CA GLU A 224 9.71 3.42 -44.44
C GLU A 224 8.40 2.95 -43.82
N VAL A 225 8.22 1.64 -43.65
CA VAL A 225 7.01 1.03 -43.07
C VAL A 225 7.42 0.32 -41.79
N TRP A 226 6.72 0.61 -40.68
CA TRP A 226 7.08 0.04 -39.38
C TRP A 226 6.70 -1.45 -39.30
N PHE A 227 5.51 -1.82 -39.80
CA PHE A 227 5.02 -3.21 -39.72
C PHE A 227 4.77 -3.81 -41.10
N PRO A 228 5.82 -4.19 -41.85
CA PRO A 228 5.68 -4.76 -43.19
C PRO A 228 4.91 -6.08 -43.16
N GLY A 229 4.03 -6.28 -44.15
CA GLY A 229 3.21 -7.49 -44.26
C GLY A 229 2.04 -7.58 -43.26
N ARG A 230 1.78 -6.54 -42.45
CA ARG A 230 0.61 -6.49 -41.57
C ARG A 230 -0.67 -6.56 -42.40
N ARG A 231 -1.58 -7.47 -42.03
CA ARG A 231 -2.92 -7.57 -42.63
C ARG A 231 -3.95 -6.94 -41.70
N SER A 232 -4.93 -6.26 -42.28
CA SER A 232 -6.11 -5.82 -41.53
C SER A 232 -6.86 -7.06 -41.00
N LEU A 233 -7.11 -7.08 -39.69
CA LEU A 233 -7.85 -8.17 -39.05
C LEU A 233 -9.32 -7.74 -38.86
N PRO A 234 -10.29 -8.60 -39.22
CA PRO A 234 -11.67 -8.32 -38.90
C PRO A 234 -11.85 -8.26 -37.38
N VAL A 235 -12.82 -7.49 -36.93
CA VAL A 235 -13.22 -7.47 -35.51
C VAL A 235 -13.60 -8.91 -35.12
N PRO A 236 -13.08 -9.46 -34.01
CA PRO A 236 -13.44 -10.79 -33.57
C PRO A 236 -14.93 -10.88 -33.24
N GLN A 237 -15.54 -12.05 -33.45
CA GLN A 237 -16.89 -12.30 -32.96
C GLN A 237 -16.85 -12.41 -31.44
N LEU A 238 -17.38 -11.39 -30.76
CA LEU A 238 -17.45 -11.34 -29.30
C LEU A 238 -18.82 -11.87 -28.84
N ARG A 239 -18.82 -12.76 -27.84
CA ARG A 239 -20.01 -13.34 -27.20
C ARG A 239 -20.48 -12.51 -26.00
N LEU A 240 -19.64 -11.60 -25.53
CA LEU A 240 -19.99 -10.44 -24.70
C LEU A 240 -21.36 -9.88 -25.10
N PRO A 241 -22.36 -9.88 -24.19
CA PRO A 241 -23.65 -9.28 -24.47
C PRO A 241 -23.48 -7.83 -24.91
N ALA A 242 -23.89 -7.53 -26.13
CA ALA A 242 -23.90 -6.18 -26.68
C ALA A 242 -25.00 -5.35 -25.99
N ARG A 243 -24.82 -5.00 -24.72
CA ARG A 243 -25.57 -3.89 -24.13
C ARG A 243 -25.09 -2.61 -24.82
N GLY A 244 -25.76 -2.28 -25.93
CA GLY A 244 -25.45 -1.19 -26.84
C GLY A 244 -24.51 -1.61 -27.97
N CYS A 245 -24.74 -1.08 -29.18
CA CYS A 245 -23.75 -1.09 -30.26
C CYS A 245 -22.52 -0.30 -29.78
N ARG A 246 -21.44 -1.00 -29.43
CA ARG A 246 -20.19 -0.38 -28.99
C ARG A 246 -19.18 -0.50 -30.10
N ASP A 247 -18.56 0.62 -30.47
CA ASP A 247 -17.46 0.59 -31.43
C ASP A 247 -16.26 -0.10 -30.76
N PRO A 248 -15.79 -1.25 -31.28
CA PRO A 248 -14.70 -2.01 -30.69
C PRO A 248 -13.38 -1.24 -30.66
N ARG A 249 -13.26 -0.15 -31.43
CA ARG A 249 -12.11 0.76 -31.41
C ARG A 249 -12.04 1.61 -30.14
N TYR A 250 -13.16 1.81 -29.44
CA TYR A 250 -13.18 2.60 -28.21
C TYR A 250 -12.81 1.76 -26.99
N ARG A 251 -11.50 1.75 -26.69
CA ARG A 251 -10.89 0.98 -25.59
C ARG A 251 -11.65 1.05 -24.26
N ARG A 252 -11.99 2.26 -23.81
CA ARG A 252 -12.66 2.47 -22.52
C ARG A 252 -14.05 1.81 -22.50
N GLN A 253 -14.85 2.02 -23.55
CA GLN A 253 -16.20 1.45 -23.63
C GLN A 253 -16.19 -0.08 -23.60
N MET A 254 -15.18 -0.70 -24.22
CA MET A 254 -15.01 -2.15 -24.23
C MET A 254 -14.54 -2.70 -22.89
N ILE A 255 -13.55 -2.06 -22.25
CA ILE A 255 -13.09 -2.48 -20.92
C ILE A 255 -14.19 -2.30 -19.87
N ASP A 256 -14.95 -1.21 -19.95
CA ASP A 256 -16.12 -1.00 -19.09
C ASP A 256 -17.20 -2.04 -19.37
N ALA A 257 -17.41 -2.46 -20.62
CA ALA A 257 -18.32 -3.56 -20.95
C ALA A 257 -17.93 -4.84 -20.23
N VAL A 258 -16.65 -5.21 -20.35
CA VAL A 258 -16.09 -6.41 -19.72
C VAL A 258 -16.33 -6.37 -18.22
N LEU A 259 -16.08 -5.24 -17.55
CA LEU A 259 -16.33 -5.13 -16.12
C LEU A 259 -17.82 -5.31 -15.78
N HIS A 260 -18.72 -4.59 -16.45
CA HIS A 260 -20.15 -4.66 -16.13
C HIS A 260 -20.74 -6.06 -16.37
N GLU A 261 -20.31 -6.74 -17.44
CA GLU A 261 -20.73 -8.13 -17.70
C GLU A 261 -20.13 -9.10 -16.68
N ALA A 262 -18.91 -8.86 -16.19
CA ALA A 262 -18.31 -9.66 -15.12
C ALA A 262 -19.08 -9.51 -13.79
N LEU A 263 -19.47 -8.28 -13.44
CA LEU A 263 -20.28 -7.99 -12.25
C LEU A 263 -21.65 -8.68 -12.34
N ALA A 264 -22.29 -8.61 -13.51
CA ALA A 264 -23.57 -9.28 -13.75
C ALA A 264 -23.44 -10.81 -13.67
N ALA A 265 -22.42 -11.39 -14.30
CA ALA A 265 -22.15 -12.83 -14.26
C ALA A 265 -21.84 -13.32 -12.83
N GLY A 266 -21.02 -12.57 -12.10
CA GLY A 266 -20.67 -12.85 -10.71
C GLY A 266 -21.79 -12.57 -9.72
N ARG A 267 -22.80 -11.77 -10.10
CA ARG A 267 -23.73 -11.11 -9.16
C ARG A 267 -22.95 -10.37 -8.05
N ALA A 268 -21.91 -9.67 -8.47
CA ALA A 268 -21.02 -8.93 -7.58
C ALA A 268 -21.39 -7.45 -7.59
N PRO A 269 -21.43 -6.78 -6.42
CA PRO A 269 -21.73 -5.35 -6.35
C PRO A 269 -20.56 -4.49 -6.82
N ALA A 270 -19.33 -5.02 -6.82
CA ALA A 270 -18.14 -4.25 -7.12
C ALA A 270 -17.00 -5.10 -7.69
N GLY A 271 -16.05 -4.46 -8.35
CA GLY A 271 -14.97 -5.12 -9.07
C GLY A 271 -14.14 -4.15 -9.92
N TYR A 272 -13.09 -4.69 -10.52
CA TYR A 272 -12.11 -3.92 -11.29
C TYR A 272 -11.42 -4.78 -12.35
N VAL A 273 -10.85 -4.11 -13.35
CA VAL A 273 -10.03 -4.74 -14.41
C VAL A 273 -8.65 -4.12 -14.39
N GLN A 274 -7.63 -4.97 -14.33
CA GLN A 274 -6.24 -4.59 -14.57
C GLN A 274 -5.77 -5.21 -15.87
N LEU A 275 -4.99 -4.47 -16.65
CA LEU A 275 -4.33 -5.00 -17.85
C LEU A 275 -2.82 -4.92 -17.68
N VAL A 276 -2.10 -5.84 -18.30
CA VAL A 276 -0.63 -5.83 -18.28
C VAL A 276 -0.14 -4.68 -19.14
N ASP A 277 0.66 -3.80 -18.53
CA ASP A 277 1.41 -2.78 -19.26
C ASP A 277 2.68 -3.44 -19.84
N PRO A 278 2.87 -3.43 -21.17
CA PRO A 278 4.00 -4.10 -21.80
C PRO A 278 5.34 -3.40 -21.56
N ALA A 279 5.37 -2.11 -21.21
CA ALA A 279 6.62 -1.38 -20.96
C ALA A 279 7.23 -1.70 -19.60
N VAL A 280 6.38 -1.90 -18.59
CA VAL A 280 6.83 -2.21 -17.21
C VAL A 280 6.52 -3.65 -16.79
N ASN A 281 5.81 -4.42 -17.62
CA ASN A 281 5.36 -5.78 -17.36
C ASN A 281 4.63 -5.93 -16.01
N ALA A 282 3.76 -4.97 -15.68
CA ALA A 282 3.02 -4.92 -14.42
C ALA A 282 1.51 -4.78 -14.66
N LEU A 283 0.69 -5.24 -13.70
CA LEU A 283 -0.76 -5.05 -13.76
C LEU A 283 -1.11 -3.59 -13.47
N THR A 284 -1.75 -2.94 -14.44
CA THR A 284 -2.21 -1.55 -14.30
C THR A 284 -3.74 -1.51 -14.24
N PRO A 285 -4.33 -0.85 -13.22
CA PRO A 285 -5.78 -0.65 -13.16
C PRO A 285 -6.29 0.15 -14.37
N GLU A 286 -7.31 -0.38 -15.06
CA GLU A 286 -7.90 0.25 -16.26
C GLU A 286 -9.33 0.73 -16.05
N THR A 287 -10.13 0.00 -15.26
CA THR A 287 -11.48 0.43 -14.84
C THR A 287 -11.88 -0.23 -13.52
N HIS A 288 -12.86 0.36 -12.84
CA HIS A 288 -13.43 -0.16 -11.60
C HIS A 288 -14.89 0.27 -11.43
N HIS A 289 -15.62 -0.44 -10.58
CA HIS A 289 -16.99 -0.13 -10.19
C HIS A 289 -17.20 -0.55 -8.74
N GLY A 290 -17.83 0.32 -7.93
CA GLY A 290 -18.11 0.06 -6.52
C GLY A 290 -16.88 -0.07 -5.60
N CYS A 291 -15.66 0.13 -6.11
CA CYS A 291 -14.44 0.13 -5.33
C CYS A 291 -14.23 1.44 -4.57
N ALA A 292 -13.86 1.35 -3.29
CA ALA A 292 -13.46 2.50 -2.48
C ALA A 292 -12.12 3.09 -2.95
N GLU A 293 -11.95 4.41 -2.84
CA GLU A 293 -10.74 5.11 -3.32
C GLU A 293 -9.46 4.60 -2.67
N ALA A 294 -9.49 4.35 -1.35
CA ALA A 294 -8.35 3.82 -0.61
C ALA A 294 -7.84 2.46 -1.14
N PHE A 295 -8.75 1.64 -1.67
CA PHE A 295 -8.40 0.37 -2.30
C PHE A 295 -7.81 0.56 -3.70
N LEU A 296 -8.36 1.47 -4.49
CA LEU A 296 -7.80 1.81 -5.80
C LEU A 296 -6.38 2.35 -5.67
N ASP A 297 -6.15 3.19 -4.67
CA ASP A 297 -4.83 3.70 -4.31
C ASP A 297 -3.84 2.57 -3.97
N HIS A 298 -4.30 1.53 -3.27
CA HIS A 298 -3.49 0.35 -2.97
C HIS A 298 -3.16 -0.44 -4.25
N LEU A 299 -4.14 -0.68 -5.14
CA LEU A 299 -3.91 -1.33 -6.44
C LEU A 299 -2.89 -0.56 -7.29
N VAL A 300 -2.92 0.77 -7.25
CA VAL A 300 -1.99 1.62 -8.02
C VAL A 300 -0.56 1.59 -7.46
N ARG A 301 -0.37 1.36 -6.15
CA ARG A 301 0.96 1.29 -5.51
C ARG A 301 1.72 -0.01 -5.81
N GLY A 302 1.07 -0.98 -6.47
CA GLY A 302 1.43 -2.40 -6.51
C GLY A 302 2.92 -2.73 -6.58
N ARG A 303 3.37 -3.46 -5.55
CA ARG A 303 4.29 -4.59 -5.72
C ARG A 303 3.37 -5.80 -5.90
N ASP A 304 3.50 -6.55 -6.99
CA ASP A 304 2.62 -7.68 -7.37
C ASP A 304 2.70 -8.88 -6.38
N GLU A 305 3.04 -8.66 -5.11
CA GLU A 305 3.26 -9.73 -4.12
C GLU A 305 2.07 -9.79 -3.16
N GLY A 306 1.49 -10.99 -3.01
CA GLY A 306 0.44 -11.26 -2.03
C GLY A 306 -0.95 -10.74 -2.41
N THR A 307 -1.26 -10.56 -3.69
CA THR A 307 -2.61 -10.26 -4.18
C THR A 307 -3.18 -11.40 -5.03
N ALA A 308 -4.50 -11.56 -5.04
CA ALA A 308 -5.15 -12.62 -5.81
C ALA A 308 -5.01 -12.43 -7.32
N ASP A 309 -5.00 -11.18 -7.79
CA ASP A 309 -4.75 -10.82 -9.18
C ASP A 309 -3.32 -11.17 -9.62
N ALA A 310 -2.32 -10.94 -8.77
CA ALA A 310 -0.96 -11.35 -9.07
C ALA A 310 -0.81 -12.88 -9.15
N VAL A 311 -1.45 -13.62 -8.24
CA VAL A 311 -1.43 -15.10 -8.29
C VAL A 311 -2.18 -15.61 -9.53
N ALA A 312 -3.33 -15.01 -9.87
CA ALA A 312 -4.07 -15.37 -11.07
C ALA A 312 -3.24 -15.13 -12.34
N ARG A 313 -2.49 -14.02 -12.38
CA ARG A 313 -1.55 -13.72 -13.46
C ARG A 313 -0.40 -14.71 -13.54
N ALA A 314 0.25 -15.01 -12.42
CA ALA A 314 1.43 -15.88 -12.38
C ALA A 314 1.08 -17.33 -12.74
N THR A 315 -0.09 -17.81 -12.30
CA THR A 315 -0.52 -19.20 -12.52
C THR A 315 -1.31 -19.40 -13.81
N GLY A 316 -1.82 -18.32 -14.40
CA GLY A 316 -2.78 -18.39 -15.51
C GLY A 316 -4.09 -19.07 -15.14
N ARG A 317 -4.44 -19.13 -13.85
CA ARG A 317 -5.66 -19.78 -13.35
C ARG A 317 -6.53 -18.80 -12.57
N ALA A 318 -7.84 -19.04 -12.58
CA ALA A 318 -8.76 -18.28 -11.75
C ALA A 318 -8.49 -18.54 -10.26
N VAL A 319 -8.55 -17.49 -9.45
CA VAL A 319 -8.28 -17.52 -8.01
C VAL A 319 -9.52 -17.06 -7.28
N SER A 320 -9.95 -17.82 -6.27
CA SER A 320 -11.09 -17.45 -5.41
C SER A 320 -10.63 -17.32 -3.98
N VAL A 321 -10.92 -16.18 -3.37
CA VAL A 321 -10.69 -15.92 -1.94
C VAL A 321 -12.07 -15.78 -1.30
N PRO A 322 -12.63 -16.85 -0.69
CA PRO A 322 -13.96 -16.82 -0.10
C PRO A 322 -14.01 -16.05 1.23
N ASP A 323 -12.87 -15.89 1.90
CA ASP A 323 -12.75 -15.14 3.14
C ASP A 323 -11.41 -14.41 3.18
N VAL A 324 -11.44 -13.11 2.90
CA VAL A 324 -10.27 -12.24 2.93
C VAL A 324 -9.56 -12.26 4.29
N ALA A 325 -10.28 -12.40 5.39
CA ALA A 325 -9.69 -12.36 6.73
C ALA A 325 -8.84 -13.60 7.02
N ALA A 326 -9.25 -14.76 6.51
CA ALA A 326 -8.62 -16.06 6.79
C ALA A 326 -7.67 -16.55 5.69
N ASP A 327 -7.79 -16.05 4.46
CA ASP A 327 -7.05 -16.59 3.33
C ASP A 327 -5.54 -16.22 3.39
N ALA A 328 -4.70 -17.25 3.40
CA ALA A 328 -3.24 -17.14 3.47
C ALA A 328 -2.62 -16.66 2.15
N LEU A 329 -3.36 -16.66 1.04
CA LEU A 329 -2.93 -16.13 -0.25
C LEU A 329 -2.64 -14.63 -0.19
N LEU A 330 -3.37 -13.91 0.66
CA LEU A 330 -3.28 -12.46 0.76
C LEU A 330 -2.17 -12.03 1.71
N GLY A 331 -1.33 -11.09 1.25
CA GLY A 331 -0.38 -10.38 2.12
C GLY A 331 -1.11 -9.48 3.11
N ASP A 332 -0.48 -9.19 4.25
CA ASP A 332 -1.11 -8.45 5.36
C ASP A 332 -1.61 -7.06 4.97
N ASP A 333 -0.87 -6.35 4.11
CA ASP A 333 -1.27 -5.02 3.64
C ASP A 333 -2.49 -5.09 2.72
N CYS A 334 -2.51 -6.03 1.77
CA CYS A 334 -3.65 -6.24 0.88
C CYS A 334 -4.90 -6.64 1.67
N ARG A 335 -4.75 -7.59 2.60
CA ARG A 335 -5.81 -8.02 3.52
C ARG A 335 -6.38 -6.83 4.28
N ARG A 336 -5.52 -6.00 4.89
CA ARG A 336 -5.95 -4.83 5.68
C ARG A 336 -6.77 -3.85 4.85
N VAL A 337 -6.33 -3.54 3.63
CA VAL A 337 -7.03 -2.59 2.75
C VAL A 337 -8.36 -3.16 2.26
N LEU A 338 -8.39 -4.43 1.83
CA LEU A 338 -9.64 -5.09 1.43
C LEU A 338 -10.65 -5.09 2.58
N LEU A 339 -10.22 -5.45 3.79
CA LEU A 339 -11.12 -5.48 4.96
C LEU A 339 -11.61 -4.08 5.34
N ALA A 340 -10.74 -3.07 5.34
CA ALA A 340 -11.08 -1.68 5.66
C ALA A 340 -12.06 -1.06 4.66
N THR A 341 -12.08 -1.56 3.42
CA THR A 341 -12.99 -1.10 2.36
C THR A 341 -14.23 -1.98 2.22
N GLY A 342 -14.46 -2.87 3.18
CA GLY A 342 -15.65 -3.72 3.24
C GLY A 342 -15.61 -4.93 2.33
N THR A 343 -14.51 -5.21 1.62
CA THR A 343 -14.37 -6.45 0.84
C THR A 343 -14.12 -7.64 1.77
N ARG A 344 -14.91 -8.71 1.60
CA ARG A 344 -14.81 -9.95 2.40
C ARG A 344 -14.57 -11.20 1.56
N ALA A 345 -14.91 -11.17 0.29
CA ALA A 345 -14.59 -12.24 -0.66
C ALA A 345 -14.28 -11.64 -2.03
N LEU A 346 -13.45 -12.33 -2.83
CA LEU A 346 -13.14 -11.92 -4.19
C LEU A 346 -12.86 -13.11 -5.11
N HIS A 347 -13.01 -12.87 -6.41
CA HIS A 347 -12.69 -13.83 -7.45
C HIS A 347 -11.99 -13.12 -8.61
N SER A 348 -10.81 -13.62 -8.96
CA SER A 348 -9.95 -13.08 -10.00
C SER A 348 -9.83 -14.07 -11.16
N VAL A 349 -10.10 -13.63 -12.37
CA VAL A 349 -10.03 -14.43 -13.60
C VAL A 349 -8.97 -13.84 -14.54
N PRO A 350 -7.94 -14.61 -14.91
CA PRO A 350 -6.91 -14.12 -15.82
C PRO A 350 -7.42 -14.07 -17.26
N VAL A 351 -7.01 -13.04 -17.98
CA VAL A 351 -7.29 -12.81 -19.40
C VAL A 351 -6.12 -13.32 -20.22
N LEU A 352 -6.23 -14.56 -20.71
CA LEU A 352 -5.14 -15.25 -21.39
C LEU A 352 -5.19 -15.03 -22.90
N SER A 353 -4.07 -14.61 -23.48
CA SER A 353 -3.87 -14.62 -24.93
C SER A 353 -3.95 -16.03 -25.50
N SER A 354 -4.09 -16.16 -26.83
CA SER A 354 -4.04 -17.46 -27.51
C SER A 354 -2.71 -18.20 -27.31
N ALA A 355 -1.64 -17.49 -26.95
CA ALA A 355 -0.34 -18.06 -26.62
C ALA A 355 -0.21 -18.46 -25.13
N GLY A 356 -1.27 -18.30 -24.33
CA GLY A 356 -1.27 -18.62 -22.90
C GLY A 356 -0.70 -17.53 -21.98
N ALA A 357 -0.12 -16.45 -22.54
CA ALA A 357 0.35 -15.32 -21.74
C ALA A 357 -0.82 -14.52 -21.16
N CYS A 358 -0.75 -14.19 -19.87
CA CYS A 358 -1.74 -13.35 -19.19
C CYS A 358 -1.59 -11.89 -19.62
N THR A 359 -2.66 -11.31 -20.18
CA THR A 359 -2.73 -9.93 -20.68
C THR A 359 -3.51 -8.99 -19.75
N GLY A 360 -4.12 -9.54 -18.70
CA GLY A 360 -4.87 -8.80 -17.70
C GLY A 360 -5.60 -9.71 -16.74
N VAL A 361 -6.28 -9.12 -15.77
CA VAL A 361 -7.08 -9.82 -14.77
C VAL A 361 -8.39 -9.07 -14.56
N ILE A 362 -9.49 -9.82 -14.53
CA ILE A 362 -10.82 -9.34 -14.17
C ILE A 362 -11.08 -9.80 -12.74
N THR A 363 -11.34 -8.87 -11.81
CA THR A 363 -11.63 -9.19 -10.41
C THR A 363 -13.00 -8.67 -10.03
N VAL A 364 -13.79 -9.53 -9.41
CA VAL A 364 -15.08 -9.19 -8.79
C VAL A 364 -15.04 -9.49 -7.30
N HIS A 365 -15.72 -8.70 -6.48
CA HIS A 365 -15.68 -8.87 -5.04
C HIS A 365 -17.01 -8.62 -4.34
N TRP A 366 -17.14 -9.15 -3.12
CA TRP A 366 -18.36 -9.13 -2.32
C TRP A 366 -18.10 -8.64 -0.89
N PRO A 367 -19.11 -8.00 -0.27
CA PRO A 367 -19.03 -7.55 1.12
C PRO A 367 -19.24 -8.66 2.14
N ASP A 368 -19.72 -9.84 1.73
CA ASP A 368 -19.93 -10.99 2.59
C ASP A 368 -18.86 -12.07 2.35
N THR A 369 -18.62 -12.92 3.36
CA THR A 369 -17.72 -14.08 3.25
C THR A 369 -18.43 -15.27 2.59
N GLY A 370 -17.67 -16.31 2.25
CA GLY A 370 -18.18 -17.56 1.69
C GLY A 370 -18.53 -17.52 0.21
N HIS A 371 -18.46 -16.35 -0.44
CA HIS A 371 -18.75 -16.24 -1.87
C HIS A 371 -17.72 -17.01 -2.70
N ARG A 372 -18.22 -17.96 -3.47
CA ARG A 372 -17.50 -18.64 -4.55
C ARG A 372 -18.41 -18.68 -5.78
N PRO A 373 -17.92 -18.30 -6.97
CA PRO A 373 -18.71 -18.46 -8.19
C PRO A 373 -19.12 -19.93 -8.35
N THR A 374 -20.40 -20.15 -8.66
CA THR A 374 -20.87 -21.47 -9.09
C THR A 374 -20.16 -21.89 -10.38
N ALA A 375 -20.17 -23.18 -10.70
CA ALA A 375 -19.56 -23.68 -11.94
C ALA A 375 -20.09 -22.98 -13.20
N ALA A 376 -21.38 -22.61 -13.21
CA ALA A 376 -21.96 -21.85 -14.31
C ALA A 376 -21.41 -20.42 -14.38
N GLN A 377 -21.33 -19.72 -13.26
CA GLN A 377 -20.76 -18.36 -13.20
C GLN A 377 -19.28 -18.35 -13.57
N ALA A 378 -18.50 -19.32 -13.08
CA ALA A 378 -17.09 -19.47 -13.43
C ALA A 378 -16.90 -19.71 -14.94
N ARG A 379 -17.75 -20.52 -15.57
CA ARG A 379 -17.72 -20.70 -17.04
C ARG A 379 -18.05 -19.40 -17.77
N THR A 380 -19.07 -18.66 -17.35
CA THR A 380 -19.43 -17.37 -17.96
C THR A 380 -18.29 -16.36 -17.85
N LEU A 381 -17.67 -16.24 -16.67
CA LEU A 381 -16.50 -15.37 -16.46
C LEU A 381 -15.29 -15.82 -17.30
N GLY A 382 -15.09 -17.12 -17.48
CA GLY A 382 -14.05 -17.66 -18.36
C GLY A 382 -14.29 -17.32 -19.84
N VAL A 383 -15.53 -17.43 -20.33
CA VAL A 383 -15.91 -17.01 -21.69
C VAL A 383 -15.68 -15.52 -21.88
N LEU A 384 -16.06 -14.71 -20.89
CA LEU A 384 -15.85 -13.27 -20.87
C LEU A 384 -14.36 -12.89 -20.94
N ALA A 385 -13.52 -13.57 -20.16
CA ALA A 385 -12.07 -13.38 -20.21
C ALA A 385 -11.47 -13.76 -21.57
N ALA A 386 -11.96 -14.84 -22.21
CA ALA A 386 -11.53 -15.22 -23.55
C ALA A 386 -11.92 -14.19 -24.62
N ASP A 387 -13.13 -13.62 -24.53
CA ASP A 387 -13.59 -12.57 -25.43
C ASP A 387 -12.77 -11.27 -25.24
N ALA A 388 -12.49 -10.90 -23.99
CA ALA A 388 -11.62 -9.77 -23.68
C ALA A 388 -10.21 -9.97 -24.27
N ALA A 389 -9.65 -11.18 -24.18
CA ALA A 389 -8.36 -11.50 -24.76
C ALA A 389 -8.35 -11.40 -26.30
N ALA A 390 -9.39 -11.92 -26.95
CA ALA A 390 -9.55 -11.82 -28.41
C ALA A 390 -9.66 -10.36 -28.86
N TRP A 391 -10.46 -9.57 -28.16
CA TRP A 391 -10.59 -8.13 -28.40
C TRP A 391 -9.28 -7.38 -28.17
N LEU A 392 -8.57 -7.62 -27.06
CA LEU A 392 -7.28 -6.98 -26.78
C LEU A 392 -6.22 -7.30 -27.84
N SER A 393 -6.19 -8.56 -28.32
CA SER A 393 -5.30 -8.97 -29.40
C SER A 393 -5.60 -8.22 -30.69
N TRP A 394 -6.87 -8.12 -31.07
CA TRP A 394 -7.31 -7.35 -32.24
C TRP A 394 -7.02 -5.85 -32.09
N TYR A 395 -7.31 -5.27 -30.93
CA TYR A 395 -7.09 -3.85 -30.64
C TYR A 395 -5.61 -3.50 -30.75
N HIS A 396 -4.73 -4.35 -30.21
CA HIS A 396 -3.29 -4.18 -30.35
C HIS A 396 -2.90 -4.24 -31.83
N ARG A 397 -3.24 -5.32 -32.54
CA ARG A 397 -2.80 -5.55 -33.93
C ARG A 397 -3.40 -4.63 -34.98
N SER A 398 -4.53 -3.99 -34.67
CA SER A 398 -5.23 -3.09 -35.58
C SER A 398 -5.06 -1.65 -35.12
N VAL A 399 -5.78 -1.23 -34.07
CA VAL A 399 -5.83 0.18 -33.64
C VAL A 399 -4.47 0.69 -33.17
N LEU A 400 -3.76 -0.08 -32.35
CA LEU A 400 -2.49 0.39 -31.76
C LEU A 400 -1.34 0.36 -32.77
N LEU A 401 -1.24 -0.70 -33.59
CA LEU A 401 -0.23 -0.75 -34.65
C LEU A 401 -0.51 0.27 -35.77
N ASP A 402 -1.76 0.62 -36.05
CA ASP A 402 -2.11 1.72 -36.96
C ASP A 402 -1.64 3.07 -36.39
N ALA A 403 -1.83 3.29 -35.09
CA ALA A 403 -1.36 4.50 -34.42
C ALA A 403 0.17 4.61 -34.43
N LEU A 404 0.87 3.51 -34.16
CA LEU A 404 2.33 3.47 -34.24
C LEU A 404 2.83 3.72 -35.67
N GLU A 405 2.23 3.08 -36.68
CA GLU A 405 2.56 3.32 -38.07
C GLU A 405 2.36 4.80 -38.44
N HIS A 406 1.24 5.41 -38.04
CA HIS A 406 1.01 6.84 -38.27
C HIS A 406 2.07 7.73 -37.61
N LEU A 407 2.46 7.40 -36.38
CA LEU A 407 3.51 8.12 -35.67
C LEU A 407 4.83 8.06 -36.42
N HIS A 408 5.21 6.88 -36.92
CA HIS A 408 6.41 6.69 -37.73
C HIS A 408 6.38 7.48 -39.03
N GLN A 409 5.27 7.40 -39.79
CA GLN A 409 5.09 8.16 -41.03
C GLN A 409 5.16 9.67 -40.81
N THR A 410 4.60 10.15 -39.70
CA THR A 410 4.63 11.58 -39.35
C THR A 410 6.04 12.05 -39.06
N LEU A 411 6.83 11.23 -38.36
CA LEU A 411 8.20 11.58 -37.98
C LEU A 411 9.17 11.52 -39.17
N ILE A 412 9.09 10.50 -40.03
CA ILE A 412 9.94 10.42 -41.23
C ILE A 412 9.69 11.59 -42.17
N ARG A 413 8.42 11.99 -42.35
CA ARG A 413 8.07 13.15 -43.21
C ARG A 413 8.48 14.49 -42.64
N ALA A 414 8.74 14.57 -41.34
CA ALA A 414 9.22 15.79 -40.68
C ALA A 414 10.75 15.90 -40.70
N THR A 415 11.46 14.79 -40.91
CA THR A 415 12.93 14.71 -41.00
C THR A 415 13.50 14.82 -42.41
N VAL A 416 12.66 14.66 -43.44
CA VAL A 416 12.97 14.91 -44.86
C VAL A 416 12.53 16.32 -45.20
#